data_AF-A0A2E2USA7-F1
#
_entry.id   AF-A0A2E2USA7-F1
#
_cell.length_a   1.000
_cell.length_b   1.000
_cell.length_c   1.000
_cell.angle_alpha   90.00
_cell.angle_beta   90.00
_cell.angle_gamma   90.00
#
_symmetry.space_group_name_H-M   'P 1'
#
loop_
_entity.id
_entity.type
_entity.pdbx_description
1 polymer ?
#
loop_
_entity_poly.entity_id
_entity_poly.type
_entity_poly.pdbx_seq_one_letter_code
_entity_poly.pdbx_strand_id
1 'polypeptide(L)'
;MINSPQTIFLIMKIFSVCFLTILFLQSGLDKVIDRKENLNWLRSHFANSPLKNNVPILFLTITIIELLSGILNLLGIVFLVYNGNTIFAISGTILASLALIMLFFGQRLAKDYVGAQSLVSYFILTLITLFLFCN
;
A
#
# COMPACT_ATOMS: atom_id res chain seq x y z
N MET A 1 -24.45 -22.39 -2.83
CA MET A 1 -23.97 -21.55 -1.71
C MET A 1 -22.75 -20.69 -2.09
N ILE A 2 -21.75 -21.18 -2.83
CA ILE A 2 -20.60 -20.34 -3.28
C ILE A 2 -20.96 -19.37 -4.42
N ASN A 3 -21.96 -19.70 -5.24
CA ASN A 3 -22.32 -18.92 -6.44
C ASN A 3 -23.26 -17.73 -6.15
N SER A 4 -23.43 -17.31 -4.89
CA SER A 4 -24.23 -16.11 -4.61
C SER A 4 -23.39 -14.86 -4.90
N PRO A 5 -23.97 -13.80 -5.50
CA PRO A 5 -23.24 -12.56 -5.74
C PRO A 5 -22.56 -12.01 -4.49
N GLN A 6 -23.23 -12.09 -3.33
CA GLN A 6 -22.70 -11.63 -2.04
C GLN A 6 -21.45 -12.39 -1.61
N THR A 7 -21.44 -13.72 -1.78
CA THR A 7 -20.26 -14.55 -1.47
C THR A 7 -19.09 -14.22 -2.39
N ILE A 8 -19.35 -13.99 -3.68
CA ILE A 8 -18.30 -13.60 -4.64
C ILE A 8 -17.69 -12.25 -4.25
N PHE A 9 -18.52 -11.24 -3.93
CA PHE A 9 -18.04 -9.93 -3.49
C PHE A 9 -17.21 -10.02 -2.20
N LEU A 10 -17.63 -10.87 -1.25
CA LEU A 10 -16.86 -11.09 -0.02
C LEU A 10 -15.49 -11.70 -0.31
N ILE A 11 -15.41 -12.71 -1.19
CA ILE A 11 -14.14 -13.33 -1.59
C ILE A 11 -13.23 -12.29 -2.28
N MET A 12 -13.79 -11.48 -3.19
CA MET A 12 -13.04 -10.41 -3.84
C MET A 12 -12.51 -9.38 -2.83
N LYS A 13 -13.32 -8.96 -1.86
CA LYS A 13 -12.89 -8.07 -0.77
C LYS A 13 -11.71 -8.68 -0.01
N ILE A 14 -11.84 -9.94 0.43
CA ILE A 14 -10.80 -10.63 1.21
C ILE A 14 -9.50 -10.74 0.40
N PHE A 15 -9.56 -11.23 -0.85
CA PHE A 15 -8.35 -11.42 -1.65
C PHE A 15 -7.65 -10.11 -2.01
N SER A 16 -8.41 -9.06 -2.33
CA SER A 16 -7.82 -7.75 -2.59
C SER A 16 -7.16 -7.17 -1.33
N VAL A 17 -7.79 -7.28 -0.16
CA VAL A 17 -7.20 -6.81 1.11
C VAL A 17 -6.00 -7.67 1.51
N CYS A 18 -6.02 -8.99 1.29
CA CYS A 18 -4.86 -9.87 1.46
C CYS A 18 -3.69 -9.44 0.58
N PHE A 19 -3.94 -9.14 -0.70
CA PHE A 19 -2.91 -8.65 -1.61
C PHE A 19 -2.25 -7.36 -1.08
N LEU A 20 -3.06 -6.37 -0.68
CA LEU A 20 -2.55 -5.11 -0.13
C LEU A 20 -1.81 -5.32 1.20
N THR A 21 -2.29 -6.25 2.03
CA THR A 21 -1.62 -6.63 3.29
C THR A 21 -0.21 -7.14 3.01
N ILE A 22 -0.06 -8.09 2.08
CA ILE A 22 1.24 -8.66 1.73
C ILE A 22 2.15 -7.57 1.15
N LEU A 23 1.66 -6.80 0.17
CA LEU A 23 2.41 -5.73 -0.48
C LEU A 23 2.98 -4.74 0.53
N PHE A 24 2.13 -4.20 1.41
CA PHE A 24 2.53 -3.13 2.31
C PHE A 24 3.24 -3.61 3.57
N LEU A 25 2.88 -4.77 4.13
CA LEU A 25 3.65 -5.34 5.25
C LEU A 25 5.04 -5.75 4.79
N GLN A 26 5.18 -6.43 3.66
CA GLN A 26 6.50 -6.82 3.16
C GLN A 26 7.33 -5.57 2.85
N SER A 27 6.79 -4.62 2.09
CA SER A 27 7.47 -3.36 1.76
C SER A 27 7.87 -2.54 3.00
N GLY A 28 7.00 -2.48 4.02
CA GLY A 28 7.27 -1.75 5.26
C GLY A 28 8.26 -2.45 6.18
N LEU A 29 8.16 -3.77 6.34
CA LEU A 29 9.07 -4.56 7.19
C LEU A 29 10.48 -4.60 6.60
N ASP A 30 10.61 -4.74 5.28
CA ASP A 30 11.89 -4.66 4.57
C ASP A 30 12.63 -3.35 4.89
N LYS A 31 11.92 -2.22 4.89
CA LYS A 31 12.48 -0.91 5.26
C LYS A 31 12.91 -0.81 6.72
N VAL A 32 12.31 -1.58 7.61
CA VAL A 32 12.69 -1.60 9.03
C VAL A 32 13.91 -2.50 9.25
N ILE A 33 13.90 -3.70 8.65
CA ILE A 33 14.95 -4.71 8.82
C ILE A 33 16.21 -4.29 8.05
N ASP A 34 16.08 -3.99 6.77
CA ASP A 34 17.17 -3.65 5.85
C ASP A 34 17.27 -2.14 5.61
N ARG A 35 17.07 -1.37 6.70
CA ARG A 35 17.00 0.08 6.69
C ARG A 35 18.19 0.77 6.03
N LYS A 36 19.40 0.31 6.34
CA LYS A 36 20.65 0.95 5.87
C LYS A 36 20.78 0.83 4.35
N GLU A 37 20.50 -0.34 3.81
CA GLU A 37 20.59 -0.62 2.38
C GLU A 37 19.53 0.16 1.61
N ASN A 38 18.28 0.07 2.06
CA ASN A 38 17.15 0.83 1.49
C ASN A 38 17.41 2.35 1.48
N LEU A 39 17.88 2.90 2.61
CA LEU A 39 18.15 4.33 2.71
C LEU A 39 19.30 4.76 1.79
N ASN A 40 20.34 3.94 1.64
CA ASN A 40 21.44 4.22 0.72
C ASN A 40 20.98 4.17 -0.74
N TRP A 41 20.18 3.18 -1.12
CA TRP A 41 19.59 3.09 -2.44
C TRP A 41 18.75 4.33 -2.76
N LEU A 42 17.88 4.76 -1.84
CA LEU A 42 17.06 5.96 -2.02
C LEU A 42 17.88 7.25 -2.14
N ARG A 43 18.98 7.37 -1.38
CA ARG A 43 19.86 8.55 -1.50
C ARG A 43 20.47 8.65 -2.89
N SER A 44 20.87 7.52 -3.47
CA SER A 44 21.36 7.46 -4.85
C SER A 44 20.24 7.74 -5.86
N HIS A 45 19.07 7.12 -5.66
CA HIS A 45 17.89 7.28 -6.53
C HIS A 45 17.43 8.74 -6.63
N PHE A 46 17.36 9.43 -5.49
CA PHE A 46 16.89 10.81 -5.40
C PHE A 46 17.99 11.87 -5.54
N ALA A 47 19.25 11.51 -5.82
CA ALA A 47 20.41 12.41 -5.80
C ALA A 47 20.23 13.66 -6.70
N ASN A 48 19.60 13.49 -7.85
CA ASN A 48 19.35 14.55 -8.84
C ASN A 48 17.92 15.15 -8.75
N SER A 49 17.17 14.80 -7.72
CA SER A 49 15.79 15.25 -7.53
C SER A 49 15.70 16.45 -6.58
N PRO A 50 14.58 17.19 -6.58
CA PRO A 50 14.28 18.20 -5.55
C PRO A 50 14.22 17.64 -4.13
N LEU A 51 14.07 16.32 -3.97
CA LEU A 51 13.87 15.64 -2.70
C LEU A 51 15.16 15.15 -2.03
N LYS A 52 16.34 15.33 -2.67
CA LYS A 52 17.63 14.77 -2.24
C LYS A 52 17.99 15.01 -0.77
N ASN A 53 17.63 16.16 -0.22
CA ASN A 53 17.94 16.54 1.17
C ASN A 53 16.96 15.96 2.20
N ASN A 54 15.78 15.52 1.74
CA ASN A 54 14.69 15.06 2.59
C ASN A 54 14.52 13.53 2.57
N VAL A 55 15.40 12.79 1.89
CA VAL A 55 15.31 11.32 1.73
C VAL A 55 15.06 10.57 3.05
N PRO A 56 15.75 10.87 4.18
CA PRO A 56 15.50 10.17 5.43
C PRO A 56 14.10 10.39 6.00
N ILE A 57 13.55 11.60 5.83
CA ILE A 57 12.21 11.95 6.29
C ILE A 57 11.18 11.24 5.40
N LEU A 58 11.35 11.30 4.08
CA LEU A 58 10.48 10.61 3.13
C LEU A 58 10.45 9.11 3.40
N PHE A 59 11.61 8.52 3.63
CA PHE A 59 11.76 7.10 3.98
C PHE A 59 11.01 6.73 5.25
N LEU A 60 11.16 7.52 6.32
CA LEU A 60 10.46 7.28 7.57
C LEU A 60 8.94 7.41 7.38
N THR A 61 8.49 8.48 6.73
CA THR A 61 7.06 8.72 6.50
C THR A 61 6.43 7.62 5.68
N ILE A 62 7.05 7.21 4.57
CA ILE A 62 6.48 6.14 3.74
C ILE A 62 6.45 4.81 4.50
N THR A 63 7.50 4.48 5.25
CA THR A 63 7.56 3.24 6.05
C THR A 63 6.43 3.18 7.08
N ILE A 64 6.14 4.29 7.76
CA ILE A 64 5.04 4.36 8.74
C ILE A 64 3.69 4.14 8.05
N ILE A 65 3.43 4.83 6.94
CA ILE A 65 2.16 4.70 6.21
C ILE A 65 1.97 3.29 5.64
N GLU A 66 3.03 2.69 5.09
CA GLU A 66 2.99 1.31 4.58
C GLU A 66 2.73 0.30 5.71
N LEU A 67 3.41 0.41 6.84
CA LEU A 67 3.18 -0.48 7.98
C LEU A 67 1.77 -0.32 8.55
N LEU A 68 1.27 0.91 8.72
CA LEU A 68 -0.10 1.14 9.18
C LEU A 68 -1.13 0.59 8.19
N SER A 69 -0.93 0.82 6.89
CA SER A 69 -1.75 0.24 5.82
C SER A 69 -1.79 -1.28 5.92
N GLY A 70 -0.63 -1.92 5.98
CA GLY A 70 -0.49 -3.37 6.05
C GLY A 70 -1.14 -3.96 7.31
N ILE A 71 -0.91 -3.37 8.48
CA ILE A 71 -1.48 -3.82 9.76
C ILE A 71 -3.01 -3.66 9.75
N LEU A 72 -3.53 -2.52 9.30
CA LEU A 72 -4.98 -2.29 9.25
C LEU A 72 -5.66 -3.22 8.25
N ASN A 73 -5.05 -3.50 7.10
CA ASN A 73 -5.56 -4.48 6.14
C ASN A 73 -5.53 -5.92 6.73
N LEU A 74 -4.47 -6.28 7.46
CA LEU A 74 -4.39 -7.56 8.17
C LEU A 74 -5.53 -7.72 9.19
N LEU A 75 -5.72 -6.72 10.05
CA LEU A 75 -6.85 -6.67 10.99
C LEU A 75 -8.18 -6.68 10.24
N GLY A 76 -8.26 -5.96 9.13
CA GLY A 76 -9.40 -5.93 8.23
C GLY A 76 -9.83 -7.30 7.75
N ILE A 77 -8.90 -8.16 7.35
CA ILE A 77 -9.21 -9.55 6.96
C ILE A 77 -9.83 -10.31 8.13
N VAL A 78 -9.21 -10.23 9.31
CA VAL A 78 -9.66 -10.94 10.51
C VAL A 78 -11.08 -10.52 10.89
N PHE A 79 -11.34 -9.22 11.00
CA PHE A 79 -12.64 -8.70 11.39
C PHE A 79 -13.70 -8.90 10.30
N LEU A 80 -13.34 -8.76 9.02
CA LEU A 80 -14.27 -9.00 7.91
C LEU A 80 -14.76 -10.45 7.90
N VAL A 81 -13.89 -11.42 8.18
CA VAL A 81 -14.26 -12.85 8.24
C VAL A 81 -15.03 -13.18 9.52
N TYR A 82 -14.62 -12.61 10.66
CA TYR A 82 -15.19 -12.98 11.96
C TYR A 82 -16.58 -12.39 12.19
N ASN A 83 -16.79 -11.11 11.86
CA ASN A 83 -18.05 -10.41 12.14
C ASN A 83 -18.51 -9.45 11.02
N GLY A 84 -17.88 -9.50 9.84
CA GLY A 84 -18.25 -8.66 8.70
C GLY A 84 -17.86 -7.18 8.85
N ASN A 85 -17.11 -6.80 9.89
CA ASN A 85 -16.72 -5.41 10.10
C ASN A 85 -15.66 -4.98 9.07
N THR A 86 -15.99 -3.92 8.32
CA THR A 86 -15.19 -3.42 7.19
C THR A 86 -14.27 -2.25 7.55
N ILE A 87 -14.38 -1.67 8.75
CA ILE A 87 -13.72 -0.40 9.12
C ILE A 87 -12.21 -0.51 8.94
N PHE A 88 -11.58 -1.56 9.48
CA PHE A 88 -10.13 -1.75 9.39
C PHE A 88 -9.66 -1.97 7.95
N ALA A 89 -10.40 -2.76 7.16
CA ALA A 89 -10.07 -3.00 5.75
C ALA A 89 -10.17 -1.72 4.92
N ILE A 90 -11.21 -0.91 5.12
CA ILE A 90 -11.38 0.38 4.44
C ILE A 90 -10.28 1.35 4.84
N SER A 91 -10.01 1.50 6.15
CA SER A 91 -8.94 2.39 6.64
C SER A 91 -7.57 1.98 6.12
N GLY A 92 -7.25 0.68 6.13
CA GLY A 92 -6.01 0.16 5.55
C GLY A 92 -5.91 0.41 4.05
N THR A 93 -6.99 0.21 3.30
CA THR A 93 -7.03 0.46 1.84
C THR A 93 -6.90 1.95 1.49
N ILE A 94 -7.41 2.85 2.34
CA ILE A 94 -7.20 4.30 2.19
C ILE A 94 -5.72 4.65 2.40
N LEU A 95 -5.08 4.10 3.43
CA LEU A 95 -3.65 4.31 3.66
C LEU A 95 -2.79 3.69 2.55
N ALA A 96 -3.18 2.54 1.99
CA ALA A 96 -2.56 1.96 0.80
C ALA A 96 -2.61 2.93 -0.39
N SER A 97 -3.76 3.54 -0.63
CA SER A 97 -3.94 4.54 -1.69
C SER A 97 -3.01 5.74 -1.47
N LEU A 98 -2.91 6.22 -0.22
CA LEU A 98 -2.02 7.31 0.15
C LEU A 98 -0.54 6.94 -0.07
N ALA A 99 -0.12 5.75 0.35
CA ALA A 99 1.24 5.25 0.14
C ALA A 99 1.60 5.21 -1.34
N LEU A 100 0.71 4.71 -2.20
CA LEU A 100 0.94 4.64 -3.65
C LEU A 100 1.04 6.02 -4.28
N ILE A 101 0.23 6.99 -3.84
CA ILE A 101 0.33 8.38 -4.29
C ILE A 101 1.68 8.99 -3.88
N MET A 102 2.12 8.77 -2.63
CA MET A 102 3.41 9.24 -2.14
C MET A 102 4.58 8.64 -2.94
N LEU A 103 4.55 7.32 -3.17
CA LEU A 103 5.56 6.62 -3.97
C LEU A 103 5.57 7.14 -5.40
N PHE A 104 4.40 7.23 -6.06
CA PHE A 104 4.27 7.73 -7.42
C PHE A 104 4.83 9.15 -7.53
N PHE A 105 4.45 10.04 -6.62
CA PHE A 105 4.97 11.41 -6.56
C PHE A 105 6.50 11.43 -6.44
N GLY A 106 7.07 10.61 -5.55
CA GLY A 106 8.52 10.44 -5.43
C GLY A 106 9.15 10.04 -6.76
N GLN A 107 8.63 9.01 -7.42
CA GLN A 107 9.15 8.55 -8.71
C GLN A 107 9.08 9.64 -9.79
N ARG A 108 7.97 10.41 -9.86
CA ARG A 108 7.84 11.53 -10.79
C ARG A 108 8.89 12.61 -10.56
N LEU A 109 9.18 12.96 -9.29
CA LEU A 109 10.20 13.96 -8.96
C LEU A 109 11.63 13.45 -9.16
N ALA A 110 11.86 12.15 -9.01
CA ALA A 110 13.13 11.49 -9.37
C ALA A 110 13.30 11.32 -10.89
N LYS A 111 12.28 11.65 -11.70
CA LYS A 111 12.21 11.36 -13.14
C LYS A 111 12.34 9.87 -13.48
N ASP A 112 11.97 9.00 -12.54
CA ASP A 112 11.84 7.57 -12.79
C ASP A 112 10.43 7.26 -13.33
N TYR A 113 10.28 7.37 -14.65
CA TYR A 113 9.00 7.14 -15.33
C TYR A 113 8.60 5.67 -15.31
N VAL A 114 9.58 4.76 -15.33
CA VAL A 114 9.33 3.31 -15.31
C VAL A 114 8.87 2.88 -13.93
N GLY A 115 9.51 3.36 -12.87
CA GLY A 115 9.08 3.17 -11.49
C GLY A 115 7.71 3.80 -11.20
N ALA A 116 7.41 4.97 -11.77
CA ALA A 116 6.07 5.56 -11.65
C ALA A 116 4.99 4.72 -12.36
N GLN A 117 5.29 4.19 -13.55
CA GLN A 117 4.37 3.35 -14.32
C GLN A 117 4.04 2.04 -13.59
N SER A 118 5.01 1.40 -12.93
CA SER A 118 4.82 0.13 -12.25
C SER A 118 3.83 0.21 -11.08
N LEU A 119 3.65 1.40 -10.49
CA LEU A 119 2.72 1.62 -9.38
C LEU A 119 1.25 1.76 -9.82
N VAL A 120 1.00 2.04 -11.10
CA VAL A 120 -0.35 2.32 -11.62
C VAL A 120 -1.27 1.11 -11.47
N SER A 121 -0.77 -0.11 -11.69
CA SER A 121 -1.56 -1.33 -11.53
C SER A 121 -1.99 -1.57 -10.08
N TYR A 122 -1.08 -1.38 -9.13
CA TYR A 122 -1.39 -1.45 -7.70
C TYR A 122 -2.40 -0.37 -7.28
N PHE A 123 -2.28 0.84 -7.86
CA PHE A 123 -3.21 1.93 -7.56
C PHE A 123 -4.62 1.62 -8.08
N ILE A 124 -4.74 1.12 -9.32
CA ILE A 124 -6.02 0.69 -9.89
C ILE A 124 -6.66 -0.41 -9.03
N LEU A 125 -5.88 -1.44 -8.64
CA LEU A 125 -6.36 -2.50 -7.75
C LEU A 125 -6.87 -1.92 -6.41
N THR A 126 -6.15 -0.95 -5.84
CA THR A 126 -6.52 -0.33 -4.57
C THR A 126 -7.83 0.47 -4.69
N LEU A 127 -8.02 1.22 -5.77
CA LEU A 127 -9.28 1.93 -6.03
C LEU A 127 -10.46 0.97 -6.25
N ILE A 128 -10.26 -0.12 -7.00
CA ILE A 128 -11.27 -1.17 -7.17
C ILE A 128 -11.62 -1.79 -5.81
N THR A 129 -10.62 -1.99 -4.94
CA THR A 129 -10.83 -2.52 -3.59
C THR A 129 -11.74 -1.60 -2.78
N LEU A 130 -11.50 -0.29 -2.80
CA LEU A 130 -12.39 0.69 -2.16
C LEU A 130 -13.80 0.63 -2.76
N PHE A 131 -13.92 0.57 -4.08
CA PHE A 131 -15.21 0.47 -4.75
C PHE A 131 -16.01 -0.76 -4.32
N LEU A 132 -15.36 -1.91 -4.07
CA LEU A 132 -16.04 -3.10 -3.54
C LEU A 132 -16.70 -2.86 -2.17
N PHE A 133 -16.17 -1.95 -1.36
CA PHE A 133 -16.72 -1.59 -0.04
C PHE A 133 -17.80 -0.50 -0.10
N CYS A 134 -18.06 0.11 -1.26
CA CYS A 134 -19.13 1.11 -1.44
C CYS A 134 -20.55 0.52 -1.58
N ASN A 135 -20.68 -0.80 -1.55
CA ASN A 135 -21.95 -1.54 -1.68
C ASN A 135 -22.34 -2.24 -0.38
#